data_AF-A0A6B3HRP4-F1
#
_entry.id   AF-A0A6B3HRP4-F1
#
_cell.length_a   1.000
_cell.length_b   1.000
_cell.length_c   1.000
_cell.angle_alpha   90.00
_cell.angle_beta   90.00
_cell.angle_gamma   90.00
#
_symmetry.space_group_name_H-M   'P 1'
#
loop_
_entity.id
_entity.type
_entity.pdbx_description
1 polymer ?
#
loop_
_entity_poly.entity_id
_entity_poly.type
_entity_poly.pdbx_seq_one_letter_code
_entity_poly.pdbx_strand_id
1 'polypeptide(L)' 'MTTVRITRTALTRGTLAALSGLLAGFAALTVAELVSAAVRPEASPVTAVGGAAIDRTPAGVKDFAIRNFGENDKLVLQL' A
#
# COMPACT_ATOMS: atom_id res chain seq x y z
N MET A 1 -18.33 31.45 14.70
CA MET A 1 -18.39 30.00 14.99
C MET A 1 -19.42 29.38 14.04
N THR A 2 -18.96 28.80 12.93
CA THR A 2 -19.85 28.26 11.90
C THR A 2 -20.04 26.77 12.15
N THR A 3 -21.20 26.38 12.67
CA THR A 3 -21.50 24.99 13.00
C THR A 3 -21.73 24.19 11.73
N VAL A 4 -20.80 23.32 11.37
CA VAL A 4 -20.93 22.42 10.21
C VAL A 4 -21.96 21.34 10.54
N ARG A 5 -23.15 21.41 9.93
CA ARG A 5 -24.19 20.40 10.07
C ARG A 5 -23.98 19.30 9.02
N ILE A 6 -23.32 18.20 9.40
CA ILE A 6 -23.16 17.06 8.50
C ILE A 6 -24.52 16.37 8.31
N THR A 7 -25.02 16.40 7.08
CA THR A 7 -26.28 15.76 6.69
C THR A 7 -26.01 14.31 6.25
N ARG A 8 -26.90 13.35 6.57
CA ARG A 8 -26.73 11.93 6.20
C ARG A 8 -26.47 11.70 4.70
N THR A 9 -27.04 12.53 3.83
CA THR A 9 -26.82 12.51 2.37
C THR A 9 -25.41 12.95 1.95
N ALA A 10 -24.73 13.75 2.78
CA ALA A 10 -23.34 14.12 2.56
C ALA A 10 -22.41 12.97 2.94
N LEU A 11 -22.73 12.24 4.01
CA LEU A 11 -21.99 11.04 4.42
C LEU A 11 -22.08 9.93 3.37
N THR A 12 -23.27 9.64 2.84
CA THR A 12 -23.42 8.60 1.81
C THR A 12 -22.69 8.95 0.51
N ARG A 13 -22.74 10.21 0.07
CA ARG A 13 -21.94 10.67 -1.08
C ARG A 13 -20.44 10.57 -0.82
N GLY A 14 -19.99 10.90 0.39
CA GLY A 14 -18.60 10.72 0.79
C GLY A 14 -18.15 9.26 0.75
N THR A 15 -18.97 8.33 1.26
CA THR A 15 -18.64 6.90 1.21
C THR A 15 -18.64 6.35 -0.21
N LEU A 16 -19.62 6.72 -1.04
CA LEU A 16 -19.65 6.35 -2.46
C LEU A 16 -18.43 6.89 -3.23
N ALA A 17 -18.04 8.14 -2.97
CA ALA A 17 -16.84 8.71 -3.57
C ALA A 17 -15.57 7.96 -3.13
N ALA A 18 -15.43 7.65 -1.84
CA ALA A 18 -14.31 6.86 -1.32
C ALA A 18 -14.25 5.46 -1.96
N LEU A 19 -15.39 4.77 -2.08
CA LEU A 19 -15.48 3.46 -2.73
C LEU A 19 -15.10 3.53 -4.21
N SER A 20 -15.55 4.56 -4.93
CA SER A 20 -15.18 4.76 -6.33
C SER A 20 -13.67 4.97 -6.51
N GLY A 21 -13.04 5.74 -5.60
CA GLY A 21 -11.59 5.94 -5.58
C GLY A 21 -10.83 4.63 -5.30
N LEU A 22 -11.31 3.82 -4.35
CA LEU A 22 -10.73 2.52 -4.05
C LEU A 22 -10.82 1.56 -5.26
N LEU A 23 -11.98 1.48 -5.90
CA LEU A 23 -12.18 0.64 -7.09
C LEU A 23 -11.29 1.09 -8.26
N ALA A 24 -11.21 2.40 -8.51
CA ALA A 24 -10.36 2.95 -9.55
C ALA A 24 -8.87 2.68 -9.27
N GLY A 25 -8.42 2.87 -8.03
CA GLY A 25 -7.05 2.57 -7.61
C GLY A 25 -6.72 1.09 -7.76
N PHE A 26 -7.63 0.21 -7.34
CA PHE A 26 -7.46 -1.23 -7.50
C PHE A 26 -7.35 -1.64 -8.97
N ALA A 27 -8.26 -1.16 -9.83
CA ALA A 27 -8.23 -1.44 -11.26
C ALA A 27 -6.92 -0.94 -11.91
N ALA A 28 -6.46 0.26 -11.54
CA ALA A 28 -5.20 0.79 -12.03
C ALA A 28 -4.00 -0.08 -11.63
N LEU A 29 -3.93 -0.54 -10.37
CA LEU A 29 -2.89 -1.45 -9.90
C LEU A 29 -2.93 -2.80 -10.64
N THR A 30 -4.11 -3.39 -10.82
CA THR A 30 -4.26 -4.66 -11.55
C THR A 30 -3.75 -4.54 -12.98
N VAL A 31 -4.13 -3.47 -13.69
CA VAL A 31 -3.67 -3.23 -15.06
C VAL A 31 -2.17 -2.97 -15.10
N ALA A 32 -1.65 -2.14 -14.20
CA ALA A 32 -0.23 -1.82 -14.14
C ALA A 32 0.64 -3.04 -13.81
N GLU A 33 0.19 -3.91 -12.89
CA GLU A 33 0.84 -5.20 -12.63
C GLU A 33 0.86 -6.09 -13.87
N LEU A 34 -0.30 -6.28 -14.52
CA LEU A 34 -0.40 -7.12 -15.71
C LEU A 34 0.49 -6.62 -16.85
N VAL A 35 0.54 -5.30 -17.05
CA VAL A 35 1.41 -4.67 -18.06
C VAL A 35 2.88 -4.79 -17.68
N SER A 36 3.22 -4.66 -16.40
CA SER A 36 4.61 -4.79 -15.93
C SER A 36 5.17 -6.19 -16.23
N ALA A 37 4.36 -7.24 -16.04
CA ALA A 37 4.76 -8.61 -16.38
C ALA A 37 5.13 -8.77 -17.87
N ALA A 38 4.47 -8.03 -18.76
CA ALA A 38 4.73 -8.09 -20.20
C ALA A 38 5.91 -7.21 -20.64
N VAL A 39 6.13 -6.06 -20.00
CA VAL A 39 7.17 -5.09 -20.40
C VAL A 39 8.48 -5.37 -19.67
N ARG A 40 8.46 -5.28 -18.33
CA ARG A 40 9.59 -5.46 -17.42
C ARG A 40 9.06 -5.82 -16.03
N PRO A 41 9.30 -7.03 -15.52
CA PRO A 41 8.84 -7.45 -14.20
C PRO A 41 9.31 -6.53 -13.06
N GLU A 42 10.46 -5.87 -13.22
CA GLU A 42 11.02 -4.96 -12.22
C GLU A 42 10.27 -3.62 -12.12
N ALA A 43 9.43 -3.29 -13.11
CA ALA A 43 8.60 -2.08 -13.11
C ALA A 43 7.23 -2.28 -12.44
N SER A 44 7.03 -3.42 -11.76
CA SER A 44 5.81 -3.70 -11.01
C SER A 44 5.54 -2.56 -10.00
N PRO A 45 4.29 -2.04 -9.93
CA PRO A 45 3.94 -1.00 -8.96
C PRO A 45 4.18 -1.46 -7.53
N VAL A 46 3.93 -2.73 -7.23
CA VAL A 46 4.09 -3.30 -5.89
C VAL A 46 5.56 -3.37 -5.50
N THR A 47 6.44 -3.82 -6.40
CA THR A 47 7.88 -3.90 -6.13
C THR A 47 8.51 -2.51 -6.02
N ALA A 48 8.13 -1.58 -6.89
CA ALA A 48 8.64 -0.21 -6.86
C ALA A 48 8.27 0.53 -5.57
N VAL A 49 7.01 0.42 -5.12
CA VAL A 49 6.55 1.00 -3.85
C VAL A 49 7.20 0.31 -2.66
N GLY A 50 7.33 -1.03 -2.70
CA GLY A 50 8.02 -1.80 -1.66
C GLY A 50 9.48 -1.36 -1.50
N GLY A 51 10.21 -1.24 -2.61
CA GLY A 51 11.58 -0.71 -2.62
C GLY A 51 11.67 0.70 -2.02
N ALA A 52 10.79 1.61 -2.46
CA ALA A 52 10.75 2.98 -1.94
C ALA A 52 10.42 3.06 -0.43
N ALA A 53 9.63 2.12 0.09
CA ALA A 53 9.35 2.01 1.52
C ALA A 53 10.57 1.52 2.30
N ILE A 54 11.28 0.52 1.77
CA ILE A 54 12.53 0.00 2.35
C ILE A 54 13.60 1.10 2.39
N ASP A 55 13.78 1.82 1.29
CA ASP A 55 14.77 2.90 1.17
C ASP A 55 14.49 4.06 2.13
N ARG A 56 13.22 4.29 2.49
CA ARG A 56 12.80 5.35 3.41
C ARG A 56 12.71 4.89 4.87
N THR A 57 13.04 3.63 5.16
CA THR A 57 12.98 3.08 6.53
C THR A 57 14.12 3.64 7.40
N PRO A 58 13.85 4.22 8.59
CA PRO A 58 14.88 4.75 9.48
C PRO A 58 15.83 3.66 10.00
N ALA A 59 17.11 4.00 10.17
CA ALA A 59 18.16 3.06 10.60
C ALA A 59 17.81 2.29 11.89
N GLY A 60 17.20 2.96 12.88
CA GLY A 60 16.79 2.32 14.14
C GLY A 60 15.71 1.24 13.98
N VAL A 61 14.87 1.32 12.94
CA VAL A 61 13.87 0.29 12.63
C VAL A 61 14.55 -0.90 11.95
N LYS A 62 15.56 -0.64 11.11
CA LYS A 62 16.38 -1.66 10.45
C LYS A 62 17.17 -2.46 11.49
N ASP A 63 17.79 -1.79 12.46
CA ASP A 63 18.50 -2.43 13.56
C ASP A 63 17.57 -3.22 14.49
N PHE A 64 16.38 -2.70 14.77
CA PHE A 64 15.34 -3.44 15.50
C PHE A 64 14.92 -4.70 14.73
N ALA A 65 14.67 -4.60 13.42
CA ALA A 65 14.30 -5.73 12.59
C ALA A 65 15.42 -6.78 12.54
N ILE A 66 16.69 -6.38 12.39
CA ILE A 66 17.83 -7.30 12.42
C ILE A 66 17.94 -7.99 13.78
N ARG A 67 17.73 -7.28 14.89
CA ARG A 67 17.79 -7.87 16.25
C ARG A 67 16.64 -8.83 16.55
N ASN A 68 15.44 -8.54 16.05
CA ASN A 68 14.24 -9.33 16.36
C ASN A 68 13.99 -10.47 15.35
N PHE A 69 14.25 -10.24 14.06
CA PHE A 69 14.08 -11.24 13.00
C PHE A 69 15.36 -12.04 12.76
N GLY A 70 16.54 -11.41 12.86
CA GLY A 70 17.85 -12.08 12.86
C GLY A 70 18.01 -13.19 11.81
N GLU A 71 18.72 -14.27 12.19
CA GLU A 71 18.92 -15.49 11.37
C GLU A 71 17.71 -16.46 11.33
N ASN A 72 16.53 -16.09 11.87
CA ASN A 72 15.34 -16.94 11.85
C ASN A 72 14.60 -16.92 10.49
N ASP A 73 15.32 -16.64 9.41
CA ASP A 73 14.85 -16.41 8.03
C ASP A 73 13.99 -17.56 7.47
N LYS A 74 14.07 -18.76 8.05
CA LYS A 74 13.37 -19.96 7.56
C LYS A 74 12.08 -20.32 8.30
N LEU A 75 11.90 -19.90 9.56
CA LEU A 75 10.69 -20.24 10.33
C LEU A 75 9.51 -19.31 9.97
N VAL A 76 9.80 -18.09 9.51
CA VAL A 76 8.78 -17.09 9.17
C VAL A 76 8.17 -17.32 7.78
N LEU A 77 8.88 -17.98 6.86
CA LEU A 77 8.38 -18.28 5.50
C LEU A 77 7.53 -19.56 5.42
N GLN A 78 7.31 -20.25 6.55
CA GLN A 78 6.52 -21.49 6.63
C GLN A 78 5.11 -21.29 7.22
N LEU A 79 4.74 -20.06 7.57
CA LEU A 79 3.38 -19.70 8.02
C LEU A 79 2.67 -18.88 6.95
#